data_AF-A0A388PVH5-F1
#
_entry.id   AF-A0A388PVH5-F1
#
_cell.length_a   1.000
_cell.length_b   1.000
_cell.length_c   1.000
_cell.angle_alpha   90.00
_cell.angle_beta   90.00
_cell.angle_gamma   90.00
#
_symmetry.space_group_name_H-M   'P 1'
#
loop_
_entity.id
_entity.type
_entity.pdbx_description
1 polymer ?
#
loop_
_entity_poly.entity_id
_entity_poly.type
_entity_poly.pdbx_seq_one_letter_code
_entity_poly.pdbx_strand_id
1 'polypeptide(L)'
;MPKYAGKRTKCGESFLEQVSVTDLTDGSKAFVSFELFEHLHDCGVFLERLSELMQSGDLFLFTTLSGIGIDIQALWNQSNSISLQHLNFFNPKSIRILIERFGLDVLEVNTPGELDMDILYKNREKVNDRFIRI
;
A
#
# COMPACT_ATOMS: atom_id res chain seq x y z
N MET A 1 -29.20 8.59 17.89
CA MET A 1 -28.07 8.51 16.95
C MET A 1 -27.21 9.75 17.12
N PRO A 2 -25.93 9.63 17.52
CA PRO A 2 -25.06 10.78 17.66
C PRO A 2 -24.73 11.32 16.26
N LYS A 3 -24.98 12.62 16.06
CA LYS A 3 -24.57 13.36 14.87
C LYS A 3 -23.07 13.59 14.98
N TYR A 4 -22.26 12.89 14.20
CA TYR A 4 -20.86 13.26 14.02
C TYR A 4 -20.84 14.60 13.29
N ALA A 5 -20.54 15.68 14.02
CA ALA A 5 -20.23 16.97 13.45
C ALA A 5 -18.92 16.80 12.66
N GLY A 6 -19.02 16.61 11.35
CA GLY A 6 -17.86 16.42 10.48
C GLY A 6 -16.95 17.65 10.53
N LYS A 7 -15.81 17.54 11.20
CA LYS A 7 -14.70 18.47 10.98
C LYS A 7 -14.31 18.33 9.50
N ARG A 8 -14.25 19.44 8.76
CA ARG A 8 -13.68 19.42 7.39
C ARG A 8 -12.19 19.15 7.52
N THR A 9 -11.75 17.98 7.06
CA THR A 9 -10.33 17.64 6.95
C THR A 9 -9.74 18.37 5.73
N LYS A 10 -8.63 19.08 5.91
CA LYS A 10 -7.88 19.68 4.80
C LYS A 10 -7.07 18.57 4.14
N CYS A 11 -7.24 18.37 2.84
CA CYS A 11 -6.50 17.40 2.04
C CYS A 11 -5.59 18.15 1.05
N GLY A 12 -4.37 17.65 0.85
CA GLY A 12 -3.43 18.15 -0.15
C GLY A 12 -2.81 16.96 -0.89
N GLU A 13 -2.54 17.15 -2.18
CA GLU A 13 -1.86 16.18 -3.04
C GLU A 13 -0.52 16.76 -3.45
N SER A 14 0.57 16.04 -3.17
CA SER A 14 1.92 16.43 -3.52
C SER A 14 2.86 15.23 -3.49
N PHE A 15 4.00 15.34 -4.15
CA PHE A 15 5.12 14.42 -3.96
C PHE A 15 5.70 14.61 -2.56
N LEU A 16 5.87 13.53 -1.82
CA LEU A 16 6.30 13.59 -0.42
C LEU A 16 7.66 14.28 -0.26
N GLU A 17 8.53 14.13 -1.25
CA GLU A 17 9.86 14.74 -1.34
C GLU A 17 9.79 16.28 -1.43
N GLN A 18 8.67 16.82 -1.90
CA GLN A 18 8.43 18.26 -2.05
C GLN A 18 7.68 18.86 -0.86
N VAL A 19 7.14 18.03 0.04
CA VAL A 19 6.41 18.49 1.23
C VAL A 19 7.41 18.90 2.31
N SER A 20 7.24 20.10 2.85
CA SER A 20 7.96 20.58 4.02
C SER A 20 7.06 20.62 5.27
N VAL A 21 7.66 20.70 6.45
CA VAL A 21 6.91 20.84 7.71
C VAL A 21 6.01 22.08 7.71
N THR A 22 6.41 23.15 7.03
CA THR A 22 5.62 24.39 6.93
C THR A 22 4.39 24.27 6.04
N ASP A 23 4.32 23.24 5.18
CA ASP A 23 3.14 22.96 4.35
C ASP A 23 2.05 22.21 5.14
N LEU A 24 2.43 21.61 6.27
CA LEU A 24 1.57 20.80 7.12
C LEU A 24 0.84 21.67 8.14
N THR A 25 -0.42 21.31 8.42
CA THR A 25 -1.20 21.96 9.47
C THR A 25 -0.88 21.38 10.84
N ASP A 26 -1.01 22.20 11.88
CA ASP A 26 -0.91 21.72 13.26
C ASP A 26 -1.96 20.64 13.59
N GLY A 27 -1.60 19.76 14.52
CA GLY A 27 -2.43 18.65 14.99
C GLY A 27 -2.16 17.33 14.26
N SER A 28 -3.00 16.33 14.54
CA SER A 28 -2.87 14.98 13.98
C SER A 28 -3.11 14.96 12.48
N LYS A 29 -2.22 14.28 11.76
CA LYS A 29 -2.21 14.16 10.30
C LYS A 29 -2.40 12.70 9.89
N ALA A 30 -2.90 12.51 8.69
CA ALA A 30 -2.96 11.22 8.03
C ALA A 30 -2.26 11.34 6.68
N PHE A 31 -1.20 10.57 6.50
CA PHE A 31 -0.49 10.41 5.24
C PHE A 31 -1.09 9.21 4.52
N VAL A 32 -1.38 9.36 3.23
CA VAL A 32 -2.00 8.31 2.42
C VAL A 32 -1.24 8.10 1.13
N SER A 33 -1.07 6.86 0.71
CA SER A 33 -0.44 6.48 -0.56
C SER A 33 -1.10 5.23 -1.11
N PHE A 34 -1.48 5.21 -2.39
CA PHE A 34 -2.21 4.08 -2.96
C PHE A 34 -1.49 3.56 -4.20
N GLU A 35 -1.29 2.25 -4.29
CA GLU A 35 -0.66 1.55 -5.42
C GLU A 35 0.67 2.20 -5.87
N LEU A 36 1.52 2.57 -4.91
CA LEU A 36 2.79 3.27 -5.16
C LEU A 36 4.01 2.40 -4.91
N PHE A 37 4.01 1.63 -3.82
CA PHE A 37 5.21 0.98 -3.29
C PHE A 37 5.78 -0.10 -4.22
N GLU A 38 4.95 -0.71 -5.06
CA GLU A 38 5.32 -1.63 -6.13
C GLU A 38 6.18 -0.96 -7.21
N HIS A 39 6.08 0.36 -7.38
CA HIS A 39 6.78 1.13 -8.40
C HIS A 39 8.05 1.82 -7.89
N LEU A 40 8.21 1.94 -6.57
CA LEU A 40 9.36 2.62 -5.98
C LEU A 40 10.65 1.82 -6.22
N HIS A 41 11.66 2.47 -6.79
CA HIS A 41 12.99 1.86 -6.89
C HIS A 41 13.63 1.65 -5.52
N ASP A 42 13.42 2.60 -4.60
CA ASP A 42 13.88 2.53 -3.22
C ASP A 42 12.77 3.03 -2.28
N CYS A 43 12.11 2.11 -1.59
CA CYS A 43 11.09 2.45 -0.60
C CYS A 43 11.67 3.15 0.63
N GLY A 44 12.96 2.98 0.90
CA GLY A 44 13.61 3.58 2.05
C GLY A 44 13.64 5.10 1.97
N VAL A 45 13.98 5.66 0.81
CA VAL A 45 13.97 7.11 0.58
C VAL A 45 12.60 7.72 0.89
N PHE A 46 11.52 7.07 0.46
CA PHE A 46 10.16 7.52 0.74
C PHE A 46 9.84 7.45 2.24
N LEU A 47 10.18 6.33 2.90
CA LEU A 47 9.86 6.12 4.32
C LEU A 47 10.72 6.97 5.27
N GLU A 48 11.98 7.22 4.93
CA GLU A 48 12.82 8.19 5.64
C GLU A 48 12.15 9.55 5.59
N ARG A 49 11.79 10.03 4.39
CA ARG A 49 11.13 11.33 4.24
C ARG A 49 9.80 11.40 4.98
N LEU A 50 9.02 10.31 4.94
CA LEU A 50 7.76 10.21 5.67
C LEU A 50 7.98 10.35 7.18
N SER A 51 8.94 9.61 7.72
CA SER A 51 9.23 9.61 9.16
C SER A 51 9.71 10.97 9.67
N GLU A 52 10.42 11.74 8.85
CA GLU A 52 10.84 13.11 9.16
C GLU A 52 9.66 14.10 9.27
N LEU A 53 8.60 13.87 8.50
CA LEU A 53 7.41 14.73 8.45
C LEU A 53 6.36 14.33 9.50
N MET A 54 6.34 13.06 9.90
CA MET A 54 5.38 12.52 10.87
C MET A 54 5.72 12.93 12.30
N GLN A 55 4.67 13.17 13.07
CA GLN A 55 4.72 13.36 14.52
C GLN A 55 4.04 12.19 15.23
N SER A 56 4.35 12.01 16.52
CA SER A 56 3.69 11.00 17.35
C SER A 56 2.17 11.17 17.31
N GLY A 57 1.46 10.11 16.94
CA GLY A 57 0.00 10.10 16.79
C GLY A 57 -0.51 10.45 15.39
N ASP A 58 0.37 10.76 14.44
CA ASP A 58 0.02 10.78 13.01
C ASP A 58 -0.19 9.34 12.50
N LEU A 59 -0.97 9.21 11.42
CA LEU A 59 -1.25 7.93 10.78
C LEU A 59 -0.64 7.89 9.37
N PHE A 60 -0.17 6.70 8.98
CA PHE A 60 0.17 6.39 7.60
C PHE A 60 -0.66 5.20 7.13
N LEU A 61 -1.40 5.40 6.04
CA LEU A 61 -2.20 4.37 5.39
C LEU A 61 -1.69 4.21 3.97
N PHE A 62 -1.41 2.97 3.55
CA PHE A 62 -1.12 2.73 2.16
C PHE A 62 -1.62 1.39 1.63
N THR A 63 -1.79 1.33 0.31
CA THR A 63 -2.02 0.09 -0.43
C THR A 63 -0.87 -0.16 -1.39
N THR A 64 -0.62 -1.43 -1.67
CA THR A 64 0.41 -1.88 -2.61
C THR A 64 0.11 -3.29 -3.08
N LEU A 65 0.66 -3.64 -4.23
CA LEU A 65 0.67 -4.99 -4.75
C LEU A 65 1.25 -6.02 -3.75
N SER A 66 0.46 -7.07 -3.47
CA SER A 66 0.92 -8.24 -2.71
C SER A 66 1.42 -9.34 -3.67
N GLY A 67 2.72 -9.66 -3.62
CA GLY A 67 3.31 -10.73 -4.42
C GLY A 67 2.87 -12.14 -4.06
N ILE A 68 2.17 -12.29 -2.93
CA ILE A 68 1.56 -13.56 -2.53
C ILE A 68 0.05 -13.60 -2.81
N GLY A 69 -0.49 -12.61 -3.54
CA GLY A 69 -1.87 -12.61 -4.01
C GLY A 69 -2.18 -13.87 -4.81
N ILE A 70 -3.37 -14.43 -4.62
CA ILE A 70 -3.76 -15.69 -5.27
C ILE A 70 -3.87 -15.52 -6.79
N ASP A 71 -4.25 -14.33 -7.24
CA ASP A 71 -4.29 -13.94 -8.64
C ASP A 71 -2.90 -14.02 -9.30
N ILE A 72 -1.85 -13.49 -8.64
CA ILE A 72 -0.47 -13.55 -9.12
C ILE A 72 0.03 -14.99 -9.13
N GLN A 73 -0.21 -15.75 -8.06
CA GLN A 73 0.26 -17.13 -7.98
C GLN A 73 -0.40 -18.04 -9.03
N ALA A 74 -1.68 -17.85 -9.28
CA ALA A 74 -2.44 -18.67 -10.23
C ALA A 74 -2.20 -18.30 -11.69
N LEU A 75 -2.08 -17.01 -12.00
CA LEU A 75 -1.89 -16.51 -13.36
C LEU A 75 -0.42 -16.49 -13.76
N TRP A 76 0.50 -16.33 -12.80
CA TRP A 76 1.94 -16.27 -13.00
C TRP A 76 2.32 -15.29 -14.13
N ASN A 77 2.91 -15.78 -15.22
CA ASN A 77 3.31 -14.97 -16.38
C ASN A 77 2.12 -14.36 -17.16
N GLN A 78 0.88 -14.79 -16.89
CA GLN A 78 -0.33 -14.21 -17.45
C GLN A 78 -0.90 -13.07 -16.59
N SER A 79 -0.33 -12.83 -15.40
CA SER A 79 -0.77 -11.74 -14.53
C SER A 79 -0.25 -10.40 -15.04
N ASN A 80 -1.13 -9.40 -15.13
CA ASN A 80 -0.75 -8.01 -15.44
C ASN A 80 0.16 -7.42 -14.37
N SER A 81 0.12 -7.97 -13.15
CA SER A 81 0.97 -7.57 -12.04
C SER A 81 2.42 -8.00 -12.25
N ILE A 82 2.71 -8.99 -13.09
CA ILE A 82 4.07 -9.31 -13.52
C ILE A 82 4.43 -8.42 -14.72
N SER A 83 4.94 -7.22 -14.44
CA SER A 83 5.33 -6.24 -15.44
C SER A 83 6.67 -5.58 -15.09
N LEU A 84 7.31 -4.93 -16.07
CA LEU A 84 8.55 -4.16 -15.83
C LEU A 84 8.34 -2.93 -14.93
N GLN A 85 7.09 -2.53 -14.68
CA GLN A 85 6.76 -1.38 -13.84
C GLN A 85 6.60 -1.77 -12.37
N HIS A 86 6.36 -3.03 -12.05
CA HIS A 86 6.27 -3.53 -10.68
C HIS A 86 7.60 -4.13 -10.27
N LEU A 87 8.34 -3.38 -9.47
CA LEU A 87 9.65 -3.74 -8.95
C LEU A 87 9.52 -4.53 -7.64
N ASN A 88 8.62 -4.10 -6.77
CA ASN A 88 8.46 -4.69 -5.44
C ASN A 88 7.22 -5.56 -5.36
N PHE A 89 7.42 -6.79 -4.87
CA PHE A 89 6.37 -7.77 -4.62
C PHE A 89 6.34 -8.08 -3.13
N PHE A 90 5.71 -7.18 -2.36
CA PHE A 90 5.66 -7.31 -0.91
C PHE A 90 4.68 -8.41 -0.47
N ASN A 91 4.75 -8.75 0.80
CA ASN A 91 3.75 -9.53 1.52
C ASN A 91 3.57 -8.91 2.91
N PRO A 92 2.54 -9.31 3.68
CA PRO A 92 2.27 -8.70 4.99
C PRO A 92 3.47 -8.72 5.95
N LYS A 93 4.28 -9.78 5.92
CA LYS A 93 5.48 -9.90 6.75
C LYS A 93 6.58 -8.95 6.30
N SER A 94 6.85 -8.84 4.99
CA SER A 94 7.87 -7.93 4.49
C SER A 94 7.50 -6.46 4.69
N ILE A 95 6.21 -6.11 4.57
CA ILE A 95 5.72 -4.76 4.91
C ILE A 95 6.00 -4.45 6.37
N ARG A 96 5.65 -5.36 7.29
CA ARG A 96 5.91 -5.13 8.71
C ARG A 96 7.39 -4.88 8.99
N ILE A 97 8.27 -5.72 8.43
CA ILE A 97 9.73 -5.56 8.54
C ILE A 97 10.20 -4.23 7.93
N LEU A 98 9.67 -3.83 6.77
CA LEU A 98 10.05 -2.59 6.10
C LEU A 98 9.68 -1.37 6.96
N ILE A 99 8.43 -1.29 7.41
CA ILE A 99 7.93 -0.14 8.17
C ILE A 99 8.62 0.00 9.52
N GLU A 100 8.78 -1.12 10.26
CA GLU A 100 9.44 -1.11 11.58
C GLU A 100 10.92 -0.66 11.51
N ARG A 101 11.60 -0.87 10.36
CA ARG A 101 12.98 -0.39 10.15
C ARG A 101 13.10 1.14 10.12
N PHE A 102 12.03 1.85 9.80
CA PHE A 102 12.00 3.33 9.76
C PHE A 102 11.37 3.93 11.02
N GLY A 103 11.31 3.16 12.11
CA GLY A 103 10.86 3.66 13.42
C GLY A 103 9.35 3.91 13.51
N LEU A 104 8.58 3.36 12.57
CA LEU A 104 7.13 3.46 12.56
C LEU A 104 6.49 2.20 13.16
N ASP A 105 5.42 2.38 13.93
CA ASP A 105 4.66 1.27 14.50
C ASP A 105 3.60 0.76 13.51
N VAL A 106 3.61 -0.55 13.26
CA VAL A 106 2.64 -1.20 12.37
C VAL A 106 1.40 -1.59 13.15
N LEU A 107 0.34 -0.79 12.99
CA LEU A 107 -0.95 -0.99 13.64
C LEU A 107 -1.74 -2.17 13.03
N GLU A 108 -1.82 -2.23 11.70
CA GLU A 108 -2.62 -3.21 10.98
C GLU A 108 -2.03 -3.47 9.58
N VAL A 109 -2.08 -4.72 9.11
CA VAL A 109 -1.73 -5.10 7.73
C VAL A 109 -2.70 -6.17 7.28
N ASN A 110 -3.50 -5.87 6.26
CA ASN A 110 -4.54 -6.76 5.77
C ASN A 110 -4.44 -6.97 4.27
N THR A 111 -4.84 -8.16 3.82
CA THR A 111 -5.01 -8.51 2.41
C THR A 111 -6.34 -9.25 2.28
N PRO A 112 -7.47 -8.53 2.14
CA PRO A 112 -8.80 -9.14 2.13
C PRO A 112 -9.02 -10.09 0.93
N GLY A 113 -8.30 -9.87 -0.19
CA GLY A 113 -8.28 -10.78 -1.33
C GLY A 113 -9.51 -10.71 -2.25
N GLU A 114 -10.45 -9.79 -2.02
CA GLU A 114 -11.64 -9.62 -2.87
C GLU A 114 -11.26 -9.29 -4.33
N LEU A 115 -10.29 -8.39 -4.51
CA LEU A 115 -9.78 -8.02 -5.84
C LEU A 115 -9.03 -9.18 -6.50
N ASP A 116 -8.24 -9.94 -5.75
CA ASP A 116 -7.52 -11.10 -6.26
C ASP A 116 -8.51 -12.12 -6.85
N MET A 117 -9.61 -12.40 -6.13
CA MET A 117 -10.66 -13.31 -6.60
C MET A 117 -11.37 -12.79 -7.85
N ASP A 118 -11.67 -11.49 -7.91
CA ASP A 118 -12.27 -10.87 -9.10
C ASP A 118 -11.36 -10.97 -10.33
N ILE A 119 -10.07 -10.71 -10.16
CA ILE A 119 -9.06 -10.81 -11.23
C ILE A 119 -8.96 -12.25 -11.69
N LEU A 120 -8.89 -13.20 -10.75
CA LEU A 120 -8.78 -14.62 -11.02
C LEU A 120 -10.00 -15.13 -11.80
N TYR A 121 -11.21 -14.76 -11.36
CA TYR A 121 -12.46 -15.17 -12.03
C TYR A 121 -12.58 -14.64 -13.46
N LYS A 122 -12.17 -13.37 -13.67
CA LYS A 122 -12.15 -12.75 -15.01
C LYS A 122 -11.11 -13.39 -15.94
N ASN A 123 -10.06 -13.98 -15.39
CA ASN A 123 -8.97 -14.60 -16.16
C ASN A 123 -8.90 -16.12 -16.00
N ARG A 124 -9.96 -16.78 -15.52
CA ARG A 124 -9.98 -18.23 -15.23
C ARG A 124 -9.50 -19.11 -16.39
N GLU A 125 -9.79 -18.71 -17.63
CA GLU A 125 -9.38 -19.42 -18.86
C GLU A 125 -7.84 -19.44 -19.03
N LYS A 126 -7.11 -18.54 -18.35
CA LYS A 126 -5.65 -18.45 -18.37
C LYS A 126 -5.00 -19.17 -17.18
N VAL A 127 -5.78 -19.65 -16.22
CA VAL A 127 -5.27 -20.36 -15.04
C VAL A 127 -4.81 -21.75 -15.46
N ASN A 128 -3.52 -22.04 -15.28
CA ASN A 128 -2.91 -23.33 -15.63
C ASN A 128 -2.39 -24.07 -14.38
N ASP A 129 -2.83 -23.67 -13.19
CA ASP A 129 -2.45 -24.33 -11.95
C ASP A 129 -3.29 -25.60 -11.73
N ARG A 130 -2.62 -26.73 -11.49
CA ARG A 130 -3.27 -28.04 -11.33
C ARG A 130 -4.11 -28.18 -10.05
N PHE A 131 -3.92 -27.30 -9.07
CA PHE A 131 -4.61 -27.30 -7.78
C PHE A 131 -5.71 -26.24 -7.70
N ILE A 132 -5.66 -25.21 -8.53
CA ILE A 132 -6.66 -24.14 -8.56
C ILE A 132 -7.71 -24.46 -9.63
N ARG A 133 -8.97 -24.64 -9.20
CA ARG A 133 -10.12 -24.88 -10.08
C ARG A 133 -11.16 -23.79 -9.84
N ILE A 134 -11.38 -22.96 -10.85
CA ILE A 134 -12.25 -21.76 -10.82
C ILE A 134 -12.98 -21.62 -12.16
#